data_AF-A0AAV5KE35-F1
#
_entry.id   AF-A0AAV5KE35-F1
#
_cell.length_a   1.000
_cell.length_b   1.000
_cell.length_c   1.000
_cell.angle_alpha   90.00
_cell.angle_beta   90.00
_cell.angle_gamma   90.00
#
_symmetry.space_group_name_H-M   'P 1'
#
loop_
_entity.id
_entity.type
_entity.pdbx_description
1 polymer ?
#
loop_
_entity_poly.entity_id
_entity_poly.type
_entity_poly.pdbx_seq_one_letter_code
_entity_poly.pdbx_strand_id
1 'polypeptide(L)'
;MKMGSKHVLQKPKLELFHIIKEATFIPVKNINFVFLTIITSFPLFCCLWYYEILLQSILSQIPRILKEPPFFYFTWPTPFDIINNLHAEFHYRLVQACLLYLVPLHLLEFISAFMSVSIASKIYKEKQMSLNEMFEKPIHKAKLRATFITSLYAHVLSTCTLLGLIWLVTTYFAIFWKSVVDVFFAVFHGAAFVALLMKYMEWSAAWKMSVVISIVEEKYGMDALVISDYFRRGSEQRGLFLMLFFSGWDFVIRVVGLYWCGIILQVCLLCLCNTMKWMASMVYFYDCKSRIFEKKVDEEMGKEIKGIDEQSSLARE
;
A
#
# COMPACT_ATOMS: atom_id res chain seq x y z
N MET A 1 -17.42 -26.08 26.68
CA MET A 1 -17.14 -24.64 26.56
C MET A 1 -15.90 -24.42 25.68
N LYS A 2 -16.09 -24.26 24.35
CA LYS A 2 -15.07 -23.79 23.39
C LYS A 2 -15.76 -23.50 22.05
N MET A 3 -16.46 -22.38 21.98
CA MET A 3 -17.07 -21.90 20.73
C MET A 3 -17.10 -20.36 20.80
N GLY A 4 -16.02 -19.72 20.35
CA GLY A 4 -15.88 -18.27 20.50
C GLY A 4 -14.80 -17.61 19.63
N SER A 5 -13.87 -18.36 19.02
CA SER A 5 -12.77 -17.73 18.25
C SER A 5 -12.91 -17.80 16.72
N LYS A 6 -13.85 -18.60 16.18
CA LYS A 6 -13.99 -18.75 14.71
C LYS A 6 -14.84 -17.65 14.04
N HIS A 7 -15.77 -17.03 14.77
CA HIS A 7 -16.71 -16.08 14.18
C HIS A 7 -16.11 -14.69 13.90
N VAL A 8 -15.10 -14.26 14.67
CA VAL A 8 -14.47 -12.94 14.51
C VAL A 8 -13.51 -12.90 13.32
N LEU A 9 -12.89 -14.04 12.95
CA LEU A 9 -11.96 -14.11 11.82
C LEU A 9 -12.66 -14.31 10.46
N GLN A 10 -13.89 -14.86 10.45
CA GLN A 10 -14.64 -15.12 9.22
C GLN A 10 -15.29 -13.86 8.62
N LYS A 11 -15.78 -12.94 9.46
CA LYS A 11 -16.42 -11.69 9.02
C LYS A 11 -15.48 -10.80 8.16
N PRO A 12 -14.23 -10.51 8.58
CA PRO A 12 -13.32 -9.68 7.77
C PRO A 12 -12.84 -10.39 6.49
N LYS A 13 -12.72 -11.73 6.48
CA LYS A 13 -12.31 -12.49 5.28
C LYS A 13 -13.36 -12.43 4.15
N LEU A 14 -14.65 -12.53 4.50
CA LEU A 14 -15.72 -12.41 3.53
C LEU A 14 -15.75 -11.00 2.89
N GLU A 15 -15.45 -9.98 3.70
CA GLU A 15 -15.47 -8.58 3.29
C GLU A 15 -14.24 -8.20 2.43
N LEU A 16 -13.05 -8.70 2.75
CA LEU A 16 -11.86 -8.52 1.90
C LEU A 16 -12.06 -9.19 0.53
N PHE A 17 -12.61 -10.41 0.52
CA PHE A 17 -12.92 -11.09 -0.74
C PHE A 17 -13.93 -10.30 -1.58
N HIS A 18 -14.93 -9.68 -0.94
CA HIS A 18 -15.88 -8.81 -1.63
C HIS A 18 -15.19 -7.60 -2.29
N ILE A 19 -14.30 -6.90 -1.58
CA ILE A 19 -13.55 -5.77 -2.12
C ILE A 19 -12.67 -6.20 -3.30
N ILE A 20 -11.95 -7.31 -3.17
CA ILE A 20 -11.09 -7.84 -4.25
C ILE A 20 -11.94 -8.26 -5.44
N LYS A 21 -13.05 -8.96 -5.21
CA LYS A 21 -13.98 -9.39 -6.25
C LYS A 21 -14.52 -8.19 -7.03
N GLU A 22 -14.98 -7.15 -6.35
CA GLU A 22 -15.50 -5.97 -7.02
C GLU A 22 -14.40 -5.23 -7.79
N ALA A 23 -13.19 -5.15 -7.22
CA ALA A 23 -12.03 -4.58 -7.92
C ALA A 23 -11.65 -5.36 -9.19
N THR A 24 -11.74 -6.71 -9.17
CA THR A 24 -11.49 -7.55 -10.36
C THR A 24 -12.59 -7.43 -11.41
N PHE A 25 -13.81 -7.07 -11.02
CA PHE A 25 -14.93 -6.99 -11.95
C PHE A 25 -14.90 -5.72 -12.82
N ILE A 26 -14.23 -4.65 -12.35
CA ILE A 26 -14.05 -3.40 -13.08
C ILE A 26 -13.36 -3.59 -14.45
N PRO A 27 -12.18 -4.25 -14.55
CA PRO A 27 -11.56 -4.50 -15.85
C PRO A 27 -12.37 -5.45 -16.74
N VAL A 28 -13.11 -6.39 -16.15
CA VAL A 28 -13.97 -7.32 -16.91
C VAL A 28 -15.16 -6.60 -17.55
N LYS A 29 -15.69 -5.55 -16.90
CA LYS A 29 -16.81 -4.75 -17.41
C LYS A 29 -16.46 -3.96 -18.68
N ASN A 30 -15.20 -3.61 -18.92
CA ASN A 30 -14.84 -2.74 -20.04
C ASN A 30 -13.44 -3.04 -20.60
N ILE A 31 -13.37 -3.59 -21.81
CA ILE A 31 -12.09 -3.92 -22.47
C ILE A 31 -11.24 -2.68 -22.78
N ASN A 32 -11.88 -1.52 -23.02
CA ASN A 32 -11.17 -0.26 -23.26
C ASN A 32 -10.39 0.17 -22.02
N PHE A 33 -10.92 -0.11 -20.82
CA PHE A 33 -10.19 0.12 -19.57
C PHE A 33 -8.93 -0.73 -19.49
N VAL A 34 -9.00 -2.00 -19.88
CA VAL A 34 -7.83 -2.91 -19.89
C VAL A 34 -6.77 -2.40 -20.85
N PHE A 35 -7.16 -2.06 -22.09
CA PHE A 35 -6.24 -1.55 -23.10
C PHE A 35 -5.54 -0.26 -22.63
N LEU A 36 -6.29 0.67 -22.07
CA LEU A 36 -5.75 1.93 -21.57
C LEU A 36 -4.83 1.74 -20.34
N THR A 37 -5.20 0.83 -19.44
CA THR A 37 -4.39 0.47 -18.28
C THR A 37 -3.04 -0.10 -18.73
N ILE A 38 -3.03 -0.91 -19.79
CA ILE A 38 -1.79 -1.45 -20.37
C ILE A 38 -0.92 -0.32 -20.92
N ILE A 39 -1.48 0.59 -21.72
CA ILE A 39 -0.74 1.72 -22.29
C ILE A 39 -0.15 2.61 -21.19
N THR A 40 -0.96 2.97 -20.20
CA THR A 40 -0.54 3.88 -19.11
C THR A 40 0.46 3.22 -18.15
N SER A 41 0.42 1.89 -18.03
CA SER A 41 1.35 1.14 -17.20
C SER A 41 2.62 0.71 -17.94
N PHE A 42 2.71 0.91 -19.26
CA PHE A 42 3.89 0.54 -20.04
C PHE A 42 5.17 1.29 -19.62
N PRO A 43 5.15 2.62 -19.38
CA PRO A 43 6.33 3.31 -18.86
C PRO A 43 6.75 2.78 -17.48
N LEU A 44 5.77 2.49 -16.61
CA LEU A 44 6.01 1.87 -15.31
C LEU A 44 6.65 0.49 -15.47
N PHE A 45 6.18 -0.32 -16.41
CA PHE A 45 6.74 -1.63 -16.73
C PHE A 45 8.22 -1.53 -17.13
N CYS A 46 8.58 -0.62 -18.03
CA CYS A 46 9.96 -0.45 -18.47
C CYS A 46 10.89 -0.05 -17.31
N CYS A 47 10.48 0.92 -16.48
CA CYS A 47 11.27 1.34 -15.33
C CYS A 47 11.33 0.26 -14.24
N LEU A 48 10.23 -0.44 -13.98
CA LEU A 48 10.17 -1.53 -13.01
C LEU A 48 11.03 -2.70 -13.46
N TRP A 49 11.09 -3.00 -14.76
CA TRP A 49 11.95 -4.04 -15.30
C TRP A 49 13.42 -3.75 -15.01
N TYR A 50 13.87 -2.53 -15.30
CA TYR A 50 15.24 -2.10 -14.98
C TYR A 50 15.52 -2.12 -13.47
N TYR A 51 14.57 -1.63 -12.67
CA TYR A 51 14.67 -1.63 -11.21
C TYR A 51 14.79 -3.05 -10.63
N GLU A 52 13.97 -4.00 -11.10
CA GLU A 52 13.99 -5.38 -10.61
C GLU A 52 15.29 -6.10 -10.97
N ILE A 53 15.87 -5.85 -12.15
CA ILE A 53 17.21 -6.37 -12.50
C ILE A 53 18.26 -5.88 -11.50
N LEU A 54 18.26 -4.57 -11.20
CA LEU A 54 19.17 -3.99 -10.22
C LEU A 54 18.94 -4.57 -8.82
N LEU A 55 17.67 -4.68 -8.39
CA LEU A 55 17.29 -5.18 -7.08
C LEU A 55 17.71 -6.64 -6.89
N GLN A 56 17.44 -7.51 -7.86
CA GLN A 56 17.86 -8.92 -7.82
C GLN A 56 19.39 -9.04 -7.79
N SER A 57 20.09 -8.18 -8.54
CA SER A 57 21.55 -8.15 -8.50
C SER A 57 22.09 -7.76 -7.12
N ILE A 58 21.47 -6.78 -6.45
CA ILE A 58 21.83 -6.39 -5.08
C ILE A 58 21.51 -7.54 -4.11
N LEU A 59 20.29 -8.11 -4.17
CA LEU A 59 19.83 -9.19 -3.31
C LEU A 59 20.71 -10.44 -3.41
N SER A 60 21.20 -10.79 -4.60
CA SER A 60 22.09 -11.94 -4.79
C SER A 60 23.50 -11.73 -4.21
N GLN A 61 23.93 -10.47 -4.04
CA GLN A 61 25.23 -10.13 -3.44
C GLN A 61 25.17 -10.05 -1.91
N ILE A 62 24.02 -9.65 -1.34
CA ILE A 62 23.82 -9.50 0.11
C ILE A 62 24.27 -10.74 0.92
N PRO A 63 23.91 -11.99 0.57
CA PRO A 63 24.36 -13.17 1.31
C PRO A 63 25.88 -13.38 1.30
N ARG A 64 26.58 -12.90 0.26
CA ARG A 64 28.04 -12.98 0.16
C ARG A 64 28.70 -11.93 1.05
N ILE A 65 28.11 -10.74 1.13
CA ILE A 65 28.56 -9.65 2.01
C ILE A 65 28.32 -10.01 3.48
N LEU A 66 27.19 -10.67 3.78
CA LEU A 66 26.84 -11.14 5.12
C LEU A 66 27.66 -12.36 5.60
N LYS A 67 28.36 -13.06 4.70
CA LYS A 67 29.33 -14.09 5.08
C LYS A 67 30.61 -13.41 5.57
N GLU A 68 30.74 -13.24 6.88
CA GLU A 68 32.02 -12.81 7.47
C GLU A 68 33.14 -13.85 7.23
N PRO A 69 34.40 -13.40 7.04
CA PRO A 69 35.58 -14.25 7.17
C PRO A 69 35.82 -14.61 8.65
N PRO A 70 36.44 -15.78 8.95
CA PRO A 70 36.49 -16.36 10.31
C PRO A 70 37.34 -15.61 11.36
N PHE A 71 37.85 -14.40 11.11
CA PHE A 71 38.95 -13.80 11.89
C PHE A 71 38.73 -12.40 12.51
N PHE A 72 37.52 -11.82 12.50
CA PHE A 72 37.27 -10.54 13.19
C PHE A 72 36.51 -10.74 14.51
N TYR A 73 37.27 -10.98 15.59
CA TYR A 73 36.74 -11.28 16.92
C TYR A 73 36.63 -10.10 17.89
N PHE A 74 37.06 -8.87 17.55
CA PHE A 74 37.14 -7.79 18.57
C PHE A 74 36.67 -6.39 18.18
N THR A 75 36.21 -6.16 16.96
CA THR A 75 35.64 -4.86 16.57
C THR A 75 34.18 -5.03 16.19
N TRP A 76 33.29 -4.32 16.90
CA TRP A 76 31.90 -4.15 16.50
C TRP A 76 31.87 -3.41 15.17
N PRO A 77 31.47 -4.04 14.04
CA PRO A 77 31.30 -3.28 12.82
C PRO A 77 30.09 -2.38 13.02
N THR A 78 30.32 -1.07 13.08
CA THR A 78 29.19 -0.13 13.02
C THR A 78 28.53 -0.26 11.63
N PRO A 79 27.23 0.06 11.47
CA PRO A 79 26.60 0.07 10.16
C PRO A 79 27.39 0.89 9.11
N PHE A 80 28.13 1.90 9.55
CA PHE A 80 29.01 2.72 8.72
C PHE A 80 30.29 1.97 8.28
N ASP A 81 30.85 1.09 9.11
CA ASP A 81 32.01 0.28 8.73
C ASP A 81 31.66 -0.76 7.67
N ILE A 82 30.44 -1.29 7.70
CA ILE A 82 29.91 -2.19 6.66
C ILE A 82 29.76 -1.42 5.33
N ILE A 83 29.27 -0.17 5.38
CA ILE A 83 29.16 0.72 4.21
C ILE A 83 30.54 1.06 3.62
N ASN A 84 31.54 1.30 4.48
CA ASN A 84 32.90 1.63 4.03
C ASN A 84 33.64 0.43 3.42
N ASN A 85 33.32 -0.80 3.85
CA ASN A 85 33.89 -2.04 3.31
C ASN A 85 33.12 -2.61 2.11
N LEU A 86 31.99 -2.01 1.74
CA LEU A 86 31.22 -2.42 0.57
C LEU A 86 31.96 -2.01 -0.70
N HIS A 87 32.07 -2.95 -1.65
CA HIS A 87 32.65 -2.67 -2.96
C HIS A 87 31.97 -1.43 -3.58
N ALA A 88 32.76 -0.50 -4.12
CA ALA A 88 32.26 0.74 -4.72
C ALA A 88 31.17 0.48 -5.77
N GLU A 89 31.27 -0.64 -6.49
CA GLU A 89 30.26 -1.09 -7.45
C GLU A 89 28.91 -1.45 -6.79
N PHE A 90 28.92 -2.12 -5.64
CA PHE A 90 27.70 -2.41 -4.88
C PHE A 90 27.06 -1.13 -4.35
N HIS A 91 27.87 -0.22 -3.79
CA HIS A 91 27.38 1.06 -3.31
C HIS A 91 26.75 1.89 -4.43
N TYR A 92 27.39 1.95 -5.61
CA TYR A 92 26.84 2.63 -6.78
C TYR A 92 25.49 2.03 -7.21
N ARG A 93 25.40 0.69 -7.32
CA ARG A 93 24.15 0.00 -7.67
C ARG A 93 23.05 0.27 -6.63
N LEU A 94 23.38 0.30 -5.35
CA LEU A 94 22.45 0.61 -4.26
C LEU A 94 21.92 2.04 -4.38
N VAL A 95 22.81 3.03 -4.50
CA VAL A 95 22.44 4.45 -4.69
C VAL A 95 21.57 4.60 -5.95
N GLN A 96 21.95 3.95 -7.03
CA GLN A 96 21.19 3.96 -8.28
C GLN A 96 19.78 3.38 -8.11
N ALA A 97 19.65 2.23 -7.43
CA ALA A 97 18.36 1.62 -7.14
C ALA A 97 17.50 2.52 -6.22
N CYS A 98 18.10 3.17 -5.22
CA CYS A 98 17.41 4.12 -4.35
C CYS A 98 16.89 5.34 -5.12
N LEU A 99 17.71 5.95 -5.99
CA LEU A 99 17.32 7.09 -6.80
C LEU A 99 16.23 6.71 -7.81
N LEU A 100 16.35 5.54 -8.44
CA LEU A 100 15.37 5.02 -9.39
C LEU A 100 14.02 4.74 -8.71
N TYR A 101 14.06 4.20 -7.48
CA TYR A 101 12.86 3.99 -6.68
C TYR A 101 12.21 5.34 -6.32
N LEU A 102 12.98 6.25 -5.72
CA LEU A 102 12.46 7.48 -5.11
C LEU A 102 11.84 8.44 -6.13
N VAL A 103 12.41 8.55 -7.34
CA VAL A 103 12.01 9.57 -8.31
C VAL A 103 11.16 8.99 -9.46
N PRO A 104 11.74 8.28 -10.44
CA PRO A 104 10.97 7.88 -11.62
C PRO A 104 9.93 6.80 -11.31
N LEU A 105 10.23 5.83 -10.44
CA LEU A 105 9.28 4.75 -10.18
C LEU A 105 8.01 5.28 -9.49
N HIS A 106 8.14 6.09 -8.44
CA HIS A 106 6.97 6.66 -7.76
C HIS A 106 6.17 7.64 -8.63
N LEU A 107 6.86 8.42 -9.48
CA LEU A 107 6.16 9.28 -10.43
C LEU A 107 5.33 8.46 -11.41
N LEU A 108 5.89 7.37 -11.94
CA LEU A 108 5.20 6.49 -12.88
C LEU A 108 4.08 5.67 -12.21
N GLU A 109 4.29 5.21 -10.98
CA GLU A 109 3.24 4.59 -10.16
C GLU A 109 2.08 5.55 -9.94
N PHE A 110 2.37 6.81 -9.62
CA PHE A 110 1.35 7.85 -9.46
C PHE A 110 0.58 8.09 -10.77
N ILE A 111 1.26 8.22 -11.90
CA ILE A 111 0.60 8.45 -13.21
C ILE A 111 -0.31 7.27 -13.56
N SER A 112 0.19 6.03 -13.43
CA SER A 112 -0.58 4.81 -13.68
C SER A 112 -1.79 4.72 -12.73
N ALA A 113 -1.59 5.02 -11.44
CA ALA A 113 -2.67 5.03 -10.45
C ALA A 113 -3.72 6.10 -10.74
N PHE A 114 -3.29 7.32 -11.06
CA PHE A 114 -4.16 8.45 -11.39
C PHE A 114 -5.08 8.10 -12.55
N MET A 115 -4.52 7.57 -13.64
CA MET A 115 -5.29 7.19 -14.82
C MET A 115 -6.26 6.03 -14.51
N SER A 116 -5.75 4.98 -13.87
CA SER A 116 -6.55 3.79 -13.53
C SER A 116 -7.73 4.13 -12.62
N VAL A 117 -7.48 4.84 -11.51
CA VAL A 117 -8.51 5.19 -10.52
C VAL A 117 -9.50 6.21 -11.10
N SER A 118 -9.03 7.22 -11.85
CA SER A 118 -9.93 8.22 -12.44
C SER A 118 -10.97 7.60 -13.36
N ILE A 119 -10.57 6.60 -14.14
CA ILE A 119 -11.44 5.97 -15.14
C ILE A 119 -12.29 4.90 -14.50
N ALA A 120 -11.69 4.09 -13.63
CA ALA A 120 -12.44 3.09 -12.90
C ALA A 120 -13.50 3.69 -11.98
N SER A 121 -13.25 4.83 -11.35
CA SER A 121 -14.25 5.51 -10.52
C SER A 121 -15.49 5.92 -11.32
N LYS A 122 -15.32 6.20 -12.61
CA LYS A 122 -16.40 6.55 -13.53
C LYS A 122 -17.13 5.30 -13.98
N ILE A 123 -16.42 4.25 -14.38
CA ILE A 123 -17.01 2.93 -14.72
C ILE A 123 -17.77 2.34 -13.52
N TYR A 124 -17.32 2.63 -12.30
CA TYR A 124 -17.98 2.19 -11.08
C TYR A 124 -19.30 2.94 -10.83
N LYS A 125 -19.41 4.21 -11.23
CA LYS A 125 -20.62 5.05 -11.07
C LYS A 125 -21.56 5.03 -12.29
N GLU A 126 -21.02 4.89 -13.49
CA GLU A 126 -21.68 5.02 -14.80
C GLU A 126 -21.40 3.81 -15.68
N LYS A 127 -22.35 3.41 -16.53
CA LYS A 127 -22.34 2.07 -17.15
C LYS A 127 -21.47 1.94 -18.41
N GLN A 128 -21.05 3.03 -19.07
CA GLN A 128 -20.14 2.93 -20.23
C GLN A 128 -19.55 4.29 -20.60
N MET A 129 -18.26 4.32 -20.92
CA MET A 129 -17.54 5.53 -21.36
C MET A 129 -16.72 5.20 -22.62
N SER A 130 -16.71 6.12 -23.59
CA SER A 130 -15.93 6.00 -24.83
C SER A 130 -14.43 6.28 -24.59
N LEU A 131 -13.55 5.79 -25.48
CA LEU A 131 -12.08 5.96 -25.33
C LEU A 131 -11.65 7.43 -25.31
N ASN A 132 -12.24 8.29 -26.14
CA ASN A 132 -11.89 9.71 -26.19
C ASN A 132 -12.28 10.42 -24.88
N GLU A 133 -13.44 10.09 -24.33
CA GLU A 133 -13.87 10.62 -23.03
C GLU A 133 -12.99 10.12 -21.87
N MET A 134 -12.40 8.93 -21.99
CA MET A 134 -11.44 8.40 -21.02
C MET A 134 -10.12 9.17 -20.99
N PHE A 135 -9.72 9.81 -22.09
CA PHE A 135 -8.48 10.59 -22.17
C PHE A 135 -8.69 12.08 -21.86
N GLU A 136 -9.78 12.69 -22.29
CA GLU A 136 -10.00 14.13 -22.08
C GLU A 136 -10.39 14.46 -20.63
N LYS A 137 -11.27 13.65 -20.03
CA LYS A 137 -11.86 13.98 -18.72
C LYS A 137 -10.92 13.82 -17.49
N PRO A 138 -9.89 12.94 -17.45
CA PRO A 138 -8.96 12.86 -16.31
C PRO A 138 -7.88 13.94 -16.33
N ILE A 139 -7.48 14.44 -17.50
CA ILE A 139 -6.29 15.29 -17.67
C ILE A 139 -6.65 16.77 -17.46
N HIS A 140 -7.22 17.10 -16.31
CA HIS A 140 -7.28 18.50 -15.88
C HIS A 140 -5.98 18.85 -15.15
N LYS A 141 -5.17 19.74 -15.74
CA LYS A 141 -3.81 20.06 -15.24
C LYS A 141 -3.78 20.46 -13.76
N ALA A 142 -4.76 21.24 -13.31
CA ALA A 142 -4.86 21.64 -11.90
C ALA A 142 -5.15 20.45 -10.97
N LYS A 143 -6.05 19.56 -11.38
CA LYS A 143 -6.40 18.33 -10.65
C LYS A 143 -5.21 17.38 -10.54
N LEU A 144 -4.50 17.15 -11.65
CA LEU A 144 -3.30 16.32 -11.67
C LEU A 144 -2.24 16.87 -10.70
N ARG A 145 -1.95 18.18 -10.78
CA ARG A 145 -0.96 18.85 -9.91
C ARG A 145 -1.34 18.73 -8.43
N ALA A 146 -2.60 18.99 -8.10
CA ALA A 146 -3.05 18.96 -6.72
C ALA A 146 -3.08 17.52 -6.16
N THR A 147 -3.44 16.53 -6.98
CA THR A 147 -3.36 15.10 -6.61
C THR A 147 -1.91 14.65 -6.44
N PHE A 148 -1.00 15.14 -7.28
CA PHE A 148 0.43 14.86 -7.15
C PHE A 148 0.98 15.33 -5.81
N ILE A 149 0.53 16.50 -5.32
CA ILE A 149 0.92 17.00 -3.98
C ILE A 149 0.44 16.03 -2.89
N THR A 150 -0.80 15.55 -2.93
CA THR A 150 -1.30 14.53 -1.99
C THR A 150 -0.45 13.27 -2.02
N SER A 151 -0.13 12.79 -3.23
CA SER A 151 0.71 11.62 -3.44
C SER A 151 2.13 11.83 -2.89
N LEU A 152 2.69 13.03 -3.03
CA LEU A 152 4.00 13.36 -2.50
C LEU A 152 4.02 13.28 -0.97
N TYR A 153 3.00 13.83 -0.30
CA TYR A 153 2.89 13.71 1.17
C TYR A 153 2.76 12.25 1.61
N ALA A 154 1.83 11.51 1.00
CA ALA A 154 1.62 10.08 1.26
C ALA A 154 2.92 9.29 1.08
N HIS A 155 3.66 9.61 0.02
CA HIS A 155 4.91 8.95 -0.32
C HIS A 155 6.04 9.27 0.67
N VAL A 156 6.24 10.55 1.01
CA VAL A 156 7.24 10.98 1.99
C VAL A 156 6.98 10.31 3.35
N LEU A 157 5.73 10.30 3.81
CA LEU A 157 5.35 9.62 5.06
C LEU A 157 5.67 8.12 5.01
N SER A 158 5.36 7.47 3.89
CA SER A 158 5.65 6.05 3.66
C SER A 158 7.14 5.74 3.69
N THR A 159 7.94 6.51 2.94
CA THR A 159 9.38 6.30 2.81
C THR A 159 10.12 6.60 4.11
N CYS A 160 9.76 7.68 4.82
CA CYS A 160 10.34 7.98 6.13
C CYS A 160 10.06 6.86 7.14
N THR A 161 8.84 6.31 7.15
CA THR A 161 8.48 5.20 8.07
C THR A 161 9.25 3.92 7.72
N LEU A 162 9.35 3.58 6.43
CA LEU A 162 10.13 2.42 5.97
C LEU A 162 11.62 2.57 6.29
N LEU A 163 12.19 3.75 6.07
CA LEU A 163 13.60 4.01 6.39
C LEU A 163 13.86 3.86 7.89
N GLY A 164 12.95 4.35 8.74
CA GLY A 164 12.99 4.13 10.18
C GLY A 164 12.94 2.64 10.57
N LEU A 165 12.10 1.84 9.90
CA LEU A 165 12.04 0.39 10.10
C LEU A 165 13.34 -0.30 9.70
N ILE A 166 13.91 0.04 8.53
CA ILE A 166 15.19 -0.51 8.06
C ILE A 166 16.31 -0.16 9.03
N TRP A 167 16.34 1.09 9.50
CA TRP A 167 17.31 1.53 10.50
C TRP A 167 17.22 0.72 11.79
N LEU A 168 16.00 0.45 12.28
CA LEU A 168 15.78 -0.35 13.49
C LEU A 168 16.27 -1.79 13.30
N VAL A 169 15.98 -2.43 12.17
CA VAL A 169 16.44 -3.79 11.85
C VAL A 169 17.96 -3.84 11.72
N THR A 170 18.56 -2.87 11.04
CA THR A 170 20.02 -2.80 10.83
C THR A 170 20.74 -2.59 12.15
N THR A 171 20.20 -1.72 13.02
CA THR A 171 20.74 -1.48 14.36
C THR A 171 20.67 -2.74 15.22
N TYR A 172 19.55 -3.47 15.17
CA TYR A 172 19.43 -4.76 15.85
C TYR A 172 20.48 -5.76 15.35
N PHE A 173 20.60 -5.92 14.03
CA PHE A 173 21.56 -6.84 13.42
C PHE A 173 23.00 -6.49 13.82
N ALA A 174 23.39 -5.22 13.73
CA ALA A 174 24.74 -4.78 14.08
C ALA A 174 25.07 -4.96 15.57
N ILE A 175 24.10 -4.76 16.47
CA ILE A 175 24.31 -4.77 17.93
C ILE A 175 24.15 -6.17 18.55
N PHE A 176 23.45 -7.12 17.93
CA PHE A 176 23.10 -8.36 18.63
C PHE A 176 23.55 -9.66 17.94
N TRP A 177 24.01 -9.59 16.68
CA TRP A 177 24.36 -10.76 15.86
C TRP A 177 25.39 -11.75 16.45
N LYS A 178 26.18 -11.35 17.46
CA LYS A 178 27.25 -12.20 18.03
C LYS A 178 27.10 -12.55 19.51
N SER A 179 26.01 -12.18 20.19
CA SER A 179 25.88 -12.37 21.65
C SER A 179 24.96 -13.54 22.00
N VAL A 180 25.32 -14.42 22.94
CA VAL A 180 24.49 -15.56 23.40
C VAL A 180 23.16 -15.13 24.06
N VAL A 181 23.01 -13.85 24.40
CA VAL A 181 21.74 -13.22 24.82
C VAL A 181 20.77 -13.01 23.63
N ASP A 182 21.14 -13.49 22.43
CA ASP A 182 20.45 -13.31 21.14
C ASP A 182 18.97 -13.68 21.20
N VAL A 183 18.62 -14.84 21.78
CA VAL A 183 17.25 -15.38 21.61
C VAL A 183 16.19 -14.48 22.25
N PHE A 184 16.43 -13.96 23.46
CA PHE A 184 15.48 -13.07 24.12
C PHE A 184 15.37 -11.71 23.41
N PHE A 185 16.50 -11.15 22.98
CA PHE A 185 16.52 -9.89 22.24
C PHE A 185 15.93 -10.04 20.83
N ALA A 186 16.13 -11.19 20.18
CA ALA A 186 15.52 -11.55 18.90
C ALA A 186 14.00 -11.65 19.01
N VAL A 187 13.50 -12.30 20.06
CA VAL A 187 12.06 -12.36 20.31
C VAL A 187 11.49 -10.96 20.57
N PHE A 188 12.16 -10.14 21.39
CA PHE A 188 11.68 -8.79 21.70
C PHE A 188 11.73 -7.84 20.49
N HIS A 189 12.86 -7.76 19.79
CA HIS A 189 13.01 -6.90 18.61
C HIS A 189 12.20 -7.42 17.43
N GLY A 190 12.09 -8.74 17.28
CA GLY A 190 11.20 -9.36 16.30
C GLY A 190 9.74 -8.99 16.55
N ALA A 191 9.27 -9.08 17.80
CA ALA A 191 7.92 -8.66 18.17
C ALA A 191 7.71 -7.16 17.95
N ALA A 192 8.68 -6.32 18.32
CA ALA A 192 8.63 -4.88 18.09
C ALA A 192 8.59 -4.54 16.59
N PHE A 193 9.42 -5.20 15.78
CA PHE A 193 9.42 -5.06 14.32
C PHE A 193 8.07 -5.45 13.72
N VAL A 194 7.51 -6.61 14.11
CA VAL A 194 6.19 -7.05 13.63
C VAL A 194 5.10 -6.05 14.04
N ALA A 195 5.14 -5.53 15.27
CA ALA A 195 4.17 -4.53 15.74
C ALA A 195 4.25 -3.22 14.94
N LEU A 196 5.47 -2.71 14.69
CA LEU A 196 5.68 -1.50 13.89
C LEU A 196 5.32 -1.73 12.42
N LEU A 197 5.62 -2.91 11.87
CA LEU A 197 5.22 -3.27 10.51
C LEU A 197 3.69 -3.28 10.40
N MET A 198 2.98 -3.90 11.33
CA MET A 198 1.52 -3.88 11.36
C MET A 198 0.97 -2.44 11.41
N LYS A 199 1.59 -1.57 12.21
CA LYS A 199 1.22 -0.15 12.27
C LYS A 199 1.50 0.60 10.97
N TYR A 200 2.65 0.34 10.33
CA TYR A 200 2.97 0.87 9.01
C TYR A 200 1.92 0.43 7.97
N MET A 201 1.51 -0.84 7.98
CA MET A 201 0.50 -1.36 7.05
C MET A 201 -0.85 -0.66 7.23
N GLU A 202 -1.25 -0.41 8.49
CA GLU A 202 -2.45 0.36 8.82
C GLU A 202 -2.39 1.80 8.27
N TRP A 203 -1.27 2.50 8.49
CA TRP A 203 -1.08 3.86 7.97
C TRP A 203 -0.97 3.91 6.45
N SER A 204 -0.36 2.90 5.84
CA SER A 204 -0.27 2.79 4.38
C SER A 204 -1.65 2.69 3.73
N ALA A 205 -2.63 2.09 4.43
CA ALA A 205 -4.02 2.09 3.98
C ALA A 205 -4.60 3.51 3.91
N ALA A 206 -4.36 4.32 4.96
CA ALA A 206 -4.80 5.71 5.02
C ALA A 206 -4.14 6.58 3.94
N TRP A 207 -2.84 6.39 3.69
CA TRP A 207 -2.09 7.13 2.66
C TRP A 207 -2.53 6.79 1.24
N LYS A 208 -2.79 5.51 0.91
CA LYS A 208 -3.31 5.16 -0.42
C LYS A 208 -4.74 5.63 -0.62
N MET A 209 -5.54 5.55 0.43
CA MET A 209 -6.91 6.05 0.43
C MET A 209 -6.96 7.57 0.24
N SER A 210 -6.03 8.34 0.81
CA SER A 210 -5.98 9.80 0.60
C SER A 210 -5.68 10.17 -0.86
N VAL A 211 -4.79 9.43 -1.52
CA VAL A 211 -4.52 9.60 -2.95
C VAL A 211 -5.78 9.30 -3.77
N VAL A 212 -6.49 8.21 -3.47
CA VAL A 212 -7.78 7.89 -4.10
C VAL A 212 -8.82 8.99 -3.88
N ILE A 213 -8.98 9.47 -2.65
CA ILE A 213 -9.89 10.58 -2.32
C ILE A 213 -9.53 11.82 -3.13
N SER A 214 -8.24 12.09 -3.30
CA SER A 214 -7.77 13.22 -4.06
C SER A 214 -8.09 13.13 -5.55
N ILE A 215 -8.12 11.91 -6.10
CA ILE A 215 -8.53 11.64 -7.48
C ILE A 215 -10.05 11.75 -7.64
N VAL A 216 -10.81 11.18 -6.70
CA VAL A 216 -12.26 10.97 -6.82
C VAL A 216 -13.09 12.15 -6.32
N GLU A 217 -12.74 12.73 -5.18
CA GLU A 217 -13.50 13.77 -4.49
C GLU A 217 -12.88 15.17 -4.64
N GLU A 218 -11.75 15.27 -5.35
CA GLU A 218 -11.08 16.55 -5.66
C GLU A 218 -10.70 17.36 -4.41
N LYS A 219 -10.37 16.65 -3.32
CA LYS A 219 -9.80 17.22 -2.10
C LYS A 219 -8.31 16.90 -2.05
N TYR A 220 -7.47 17.87 -1.73
CA TYR A 220 -6.04 17.76 -1.99
C TYR A 220 -5.18 17.95 -0.74
N GLY A 221 -3.94 17.45 -0.81
CA GLY A 221 -2.92 17.63 0.23
C GLY A 221 -3.33 17.05 1.58
N MET A 222 -3.14 17.86 2.63
CA MET A 222 -3.41 17.46 4.01
C MET A 222 -4.90 17.20 4.28
N ASP A 223 -5.80 17.93 3.61
CA ASP A 223 -7.24 17.72 3.78
C ASP A 223 -7.64 16.31 3.34
N ALA A 224 -7.05 15.80 2.26
CA ALA A 224 -7.30 14.45 1.78
C ALA A 224 -6.81 13.37 2.78
N LEU A 225 -5.70 13.64 3.49
CA LEU A 225 -5.17 12.76 4.54
C LEU A 225 -6.05 12.77 5.79
N VAL A 226 -6.52 13.94 6.22
CA VAL A 226 -7.45 14.05 7.36
C VAL A 226 -8.76 13.35 7.05
N ILE A 227 -9.27 13.50 5.83
CA ILE A 227 -10.51 12.86 5.39
C ILE A 227 -10.34 11.34 5.25
N SER A 228 -9.17 10.87 4.81
CA SER A 228 -8.91 9.43 4.78
C SER A 228 -8.86 8.82 6.17
N ASP A 229 -8.26 9.51 7.16
CA ASP A 229 -8.31 9.06 8.56
C ASP A 229 -9.75 9.02 9.08
N TYR A 230 -10.54 10.06 8.80
CA TYR A 230 -11.96 10.11 9.19
C TYR A 230 -12.75 8.94 8.61
N PHE A 231 -12.63 8.66 7.31
CA PHE A 231 -13.38 7.56 6.69
C PHE A 231 -12.87 6.16 7.10
N ARG A 232 -11.61 6.06 7.55
CA ARG A 232 -11.01 4.82 8.05
C ARG A 232 -11.49 4.46 9.47
N ARG A 233 -11.97 5.43 10.26
CA ARG A 233 -12.44 5.18 11.63
C ARG A 233 -13.57 4.15 11.65
N GLY A 234 -13.30 3.02 12.29
CA GLY A 234 -14.23 1.89 12.38
C GLY A 234 -14.09 0.83 11.27
N SER A 235 -13.19 1.01 10.30
CA SER A 235 -12.83 0.03 9.27
C SER A 235 -11.33 -0.31 9.22
N GLU A 236 -10.56 0.14 10.21
CA GLU A 236 -9.08 0.04 10.26
C GLU A 236 -8.55 -1.38 9.99
N GLN A 237 -9.16 -2.39 10.63
CA GLN A 237 -8.75 -3.79 10.45
C GLN A 237 -8.85 -4.25 9.00
N ARG A 238 -9.81 -3.73 8.22
CA ARG A 238 -10.01 -4.12 6.82
C ARG A 238 -8.95 -3.50 5.92
N GLY A 239 -8.66 -2.22 6.13
CA GLY A 239 -7.55 -1.55 5.47
C GLY A 239 -6.23 -2.28 5.73
N LEU A 240 -6.00 -2.69 6.99
CA LEU A 240 -4.86 -3.51 7.38
C LEU A 240 -4.81 -4.85 6.62
N PHE A 241 -5.89 -5.64 6.64
CA PHE A 241 -5.94 -6.91 5.91
C PHE A 241 -5.74 -6.75 4.41
N LEU A 242 -6.29 -5.69 3.82
CA LEU A 242 -6.12 -5.38 2.40
C LEU A 242 -4.66 -5.09 2.07
N MET A 243 -3.99 -4.26 2.87
CA MET A 243 -2.58 -3.96 2.69
C MET A 243 -1.70 -5.19 2.91
N LEU A 244 -2.00 -6.02 3.91
CA LEU A 244 -1.30 -7.29 4.15
C LEU A 244 -1.42 -8.24 2.96
N PHE A 245 -2.60 -8.36 2.37
CA PHE A 245 -2.80 -9.21 1.18
C PHE A 245 -1.92 -8.75 0.01
N PHE A 246 -1.97 -7.46 -0.35
CA PHE A 246 -1.17 -6.95 -1.48
C PHE A 246 0.33 -6.99 -1.20
N SER A 247 0.77 -6.66 0.03
CA SER A 247 2.19 -6.73 0.37
C SER A 247 2.72 -8.15 0.42
N GLY A 248 1.93 -9.11 0.93
CA GLY A 248 2.28 -10.52 0.92
C GLY A 248 2.37 -11.04 -0.52
N TRP A 249 1.43 -10.64 -1.38
CA TRP A 249 1.42 -10.99 -2.79
C TRP A 249 2.64 -10.44 -3.54
N ASP A 250 2.96 -9.15 -3.37
CA ASP A 250 4.15 -8.51 -3.95
C ASP A 250 5.44 -9.21 -3.50
N PHE A 251 5.53 -9.58 -2.22
CA PHE A 251 6.66 -10.32 -1.66
C PHE A 251 6.80 -11.71 -2.28
N VAL A 252 5.70 -12.47 -2.39
CA VAL A 252 5.71 -13.81 -3.00
C VAL A 252 6.15 -13.74 -4.46
N ILE A 253 5.66 -12.78 -5.25
CA ILE A 253 6.08 -12.61 -6.65
C ILE A 253 7.59 -12.38 -6.74
N ARG A 254 8.14 -11.49 -5.91
CA ARG A 254 9.58 -11.19 -5.90
C ARG A 254 10.42 -12.40 -5.47
N VAL A 255 9.99 -13.13 -4.44
CA VAL A 255 10.68 -14.35 -4.00
C VAL A 255 10.66 -15.41 -5.09
N VAL A 256 9.50 -15.72 -5.69
CA VAL A 256 9.40 -16.70 -6.79
C VAL A 256 10.25 -16.26 -8.00
N GLY A 257 10.28 -14.97 -8.28
CA GLY A 257 11.10 -14.36 -9.31
C GLY A 257 12.60 -14.56 -9.14
N LEU A 258 13.10 -14.64 -7.89
CA LEU A 258 14.51 -14.94 -7.61
C LEU A 258 14.89 -16.39 -7.95
N TYR A 259 13.94 -17.34 -7.89
CA TYR A 259 14.23 -18.77 -7.99
C TYR A 259 13.87 -19.39 -9.35
N TRP A 260 12.78 -18.97 -10.02
CA TRP A 260 12.23 -19.78 -11.12
C TRP A 260 11.55 -19.04 -12.28
N CYS A 261 11.26 -17.74 -12.19
CA CYS A 261 10.52 -17.05 -13.26
C CYS A 261 11.40 -16.08 -14.06
N GLY A 262 11.16 -16.01 -15.38
CA GLY A 262 11.72 -14.96 -16.21
C GLY A 262 11.31 -13.58 -15.70
N ILE A 263 12.27 -12.67 -15.57
CA ILE A 263 12.09 -11.31 -15.02
C ILE A 263 10.92 -10.58 -15.69
N ILE A 264 10.72 -10.79 -17.00
CA ILE A 264 9.60 -10.20 -17.76
C ILE A 264 8.24 -10.61 -17.18
N LEU A 265 8.02 -11.91 -16.93
CA LEU A 265 6.74 -12.39 -16.37
C LEU A 265 6.52 -11.88 -14.94
N GLN A 266 7.60 -11.84 -14.14
CA GLN A 266 7.56 -11.27 -12.79
C GLN A 266 7.14 -9.79 -12.83
N VAL A 267 7.76 -8.98 -13.69
CA VAL A 267 7.46 -7.56 -13.82
C VAL A 267 6.03 -7.35 -14.32
N CYS A 268 5.56 -8.16 -15.29
CA CYS A 268 4.16 -8.14 -15.73
C CYS A 268 3.19 -8.36 -14.56
N LEU A 269 3.45 -9.37 -13.72
CA LEU A 269 2.62 -9.68 -12.55
C LEU A 269 2.66 -8.56 -11.50
N LEU A 270 3.82 -7.93 -11.28
CA LEU A 270 3.95 -6.78 -10.37
C LEU A 270 3.16 -5.56 -10.89
N CYS A 271 3.19 -5.27 -12.19
CA CYS A 271 2.39 -4.20 -12.78
C CYS A 271 0.88 -4.47 -12.61
N LEU A 272 0.43 -5.70 -12.88
CA LEU A 272 -0.97 -6.10 -12.68
C LEU A 272 -1.38 -5.98 -11.21
N CYS A 273 -0.53 -6.43 -10.28
CA CYS A 273 -0.76 -6.29 -8.86
C CYS A 273 -0.88 -4.82 -8.45
N ASN A 274 -0.01 -3.96 -8.97
CA ASN A 274 -0.05 -2.53 -8.68
C ASN A 274 -1.37 -1.89 -9.11
N THR A 275 -1.85 -2.17 -10.32
CA THR A 275 -3.17 -1.71 -10.78
C THR A 275 -4.29 -2.24 -9.88
N MET A 276 -4.30 -3.54 -9.58
CA MET A 276 -5.31 -4.16 -8.73
C MET A 276 -5.33 -3.57 -7.31
N LYS A 277 -4.16 -3.24 -6.77
CA LYS A 277 -3.99 -2.60 -5.46
C LYS A 277 -4.63 -1.21 -5.39
N TRP A 278 -4.43 -0.40 -6.43
CA TRP A 278 -5.09 0.91 -6.54
C TRP A 278 -6.60 0.75 -6.72
N MET A 279 -7.01 -0.24 -7.51
CA MET A 279 -8.43 -0.52 -7.71
C MET A 279 -9.15 -0.96 -6.44
N ALA A 280 -8.53 -1.87 -5.69
CA ALA A 280 -9.07 -2.30 -4.41
C ALA A 280 -9.07 -1.16 -3.38
N SER A 281 -8.08 -0.25 -3.42
CA SER A 281 -8.06 0.95 -2.57
C SER A 281 -9.23 1.90 -2.90
N MET A 282 -9.60 2.01 -4.19
CA MET A 282 -10.78 2.76 -4.62
C MET A 282 -12.08 2.13 -4.12
N VAL A 283 -12.25 0.81 -4.30
CA VAL A 283 -13.44 0.09 -3.80
C VAL A 283 -13.52 0.18 -2.28
N TYR A 284 -12.40 0.04 -1.58
CA TYR A 284 -12.31 0.20 -0.13
C TYR A 284 -12.76 1.60 0.31
N PHE A 285 -12.39 2.65 -0.43
CA PHE A 285 -12.87 4.00 -0.18
C PHE A 285 -14.39 4.11 -0.29
N TYR A 286 -14.98 3.58 -1.37
CA TYR A 286 -16.43 3.60 -1.55
C TYR A 286 -17.18 2.80 -0.47
N ASP A 287 -16.66 1.63 -0.07
CA ASP A 287 -17.23 0.82 1.02
C ASP A 287 -17.18 1.57 2.36
N CYS A 288 -16.04 2.22 2.69
CA CYS A 288 -15.91 3.03 3.91
C CYS A 288 -16.88 4.22 3.89
N LYS A 289 -17.00 4.89 2.73
CA LYS A 289 -17.92 6.01 2.55
C LYS A 289 -19.37 5.56 2.77
N SER A 290 -19.83 4.48 2.14
CA SER A 290 -21.19 3.94 2.28
C SER A 290 -21.55 3.66 3.74
N ARG A 291 -20.67 2.98 4.47
CA ARG A 291 -20.91 2.61 5.89
C ARG A 291 -21.06 3.80 6.81
N ILE A 292 -20.30 4.88 6.57
CA ILE A 292 -20.42 6.09 7.39
C ILE A 292 -21.74 6.80 7.10
N PHE A 293 -22.22 6.78 5.85
CA PHE A 293 -23.55 7.29 5.52
C PHE A 293 -24.66 6.44 6.13
N GLU A 294 -24.58 5.10 6.04
CA GLU A 294 -25.53 4.18 6.68
C GLU A 294 -25.65 4.44 8.18
N LYS A 295 -24.51 4.53 8.89
CA LYS A 295 -24.50 4.84 10.34
C LYS A 295 -25.14 6.18 10.68
N LYS A 296 -24.91 7.22 9.86
CA LYS A 296 -25.51 8.54 10.08
C LYS A 296 -27.02 8.51 9.91
N VAL A 297 -27.51 7.84 8.87
CA VAL A 297 -28.94 7.65 8.63
C VAL A 297 -29.60 6.86 9.77
N ASP A 298 -28.96 5.80 10.25
CA ASP A 298 -29.44 5.02 11.39
C ASP A 298 -29.49 5.84 12.69
N GLU A 299 -28.48 6.69 12.94
CA GLU A 299 -28.44 7.59 14.10
C GLU A 299 -29.51 8.68 14.03
N GLU A 300 -29.76 9.24 12.85
CA GLU A 300 -30.81 10.24 12.61
C GLU A 300 -32.21 9.63 12.83
N MET A 301 -32.48 8.46 12.24
CA MET A 301 -33.74 7.73 12.47
C MET A 301 -33.91 7.34 13.95
N GLY A 302 -32.84 6.93 14.62
CA GLY A 302 -32.89 6.60 16.05
C GLY A 302 -33.19 7.80 16.96
N LYS A 303 -32.77 9.02 16.57
CA LYS A 303 -33.11 10.26 17.29
C LYS A 303 -34.55 10.69 17.04
N GLU A 304 -35.06 10.55 15.82
CA GLU A 304 -36.46 10.85 15.49
C GLU A 304 -37.43 9.95 16.25
N ILE A 305 -37.16 8.64 16.32
CA ILE A 305 -38.01 7.69 17.08
C ILE A 305 -38.04 8.05 18.57
N LYS A 306 -36.88 8.38 19.17
CA LYS A 306 -36.82 8.80 20.58
C LYS A 306 -37.59 10.10 20.86
N GLY A 307 -37.52 11.07 19.94
CA GLY A 307 -38.28 12.32 20.07
C GLY A 307 -39.79 12.11 19.98
N ILE A 308 -40.24 11.16 19.16
CA ILE A 308 -41.66 10.78 19.05
C ILE A 308 -42.13 10.07 20.34
N ASP A 309 -41.31 9.18 20.90
CA ASP A 309 -41.64 8.48 22.15
C ASP A 309 -41.71 9.44 23.35
N GLU A 310 -40.81 10.43 23.45
CA GLU A 310 -40.88 11.48 24.48
C GLU A 310 -42.10 12.40 24.32
N GLN A 311 -42.47 12.78 23.09
CA GLN A 311 -43.70 13.56 22.87
C GLN A 311 -44.98 12.75 23.16
N SER A 312 -44.97 11.44 22.86
CA SER A 312 -46.13 10.55 23.10
C SER A 312 -46.32 10.17 24.57
N SER A 313 -45.27 10.31 25.39
CA SER A 313 -45.32 10.10 26.84
C SER A 313 -45.76 11.36 27.57
N LEU A 314 -45.31 12.54 27.13
CA LEU A 314 -45.79 13.84 27.64
C LEU A 314 -47.25 14.14 27.29
N ALA A 315 -47.78 13.59 26.19
CA ALA A 315 -49.20 13.74 25.83
C ALA A 315 -50.14 12.77 26.58
N ARG A 316 -49.60 11.88 27.43
CA ARG A 316 -50.34 10.88 28.21
C ARG A 316 -50.43 11.20 29.71
N GLU A 317 -49.79 12.28 30.17
CA GLU A 317 -49.98 12.87 31.50
C GLU A 317 -50.97 14.04 31.47
#